data_AF-A0A1N6LGM2-F1
#
_entry.id   AF-A0A1N6LGM2-F1
#
_cell.length_a   1.000
_cell.length_b   1.000
_cell.length_c   1.000
_cell.angle_alpha   90.00
_cell.angle_beta   90.00
_cell.angle_gamma   90.00
#
_symmetry.space_group_name_H-M   'P 1'
#
loop_
_entity.id
_entity.type
_entity.pdbx_description
1 polymer ?
#
loop_
_entity_poly.entity_id
_entity_poly.type
_entity_poly.pdbx_seq_one_letter_code
_entity_poly.pdbx_strand_id
1 'polypeptide(L)'
;MFGKFTVAFILFSIAGSALADGYSHPVVMTGVTQMADTAELHFDPAPKDTGTLVILGDHTKTPKQSYPFVYSLPTPQRGTVDPAVNLDFSGKQKLTILCDPRSDNCMSTGYVTLGAATFSMLWKVTQH
;
A
#
# COMPACT_ATOMS: atom_id res chain seq x y z
N MET A 1 38.95 -9.69 -25.54
CA MET A 1 38.44 -8.33 -25.25
C MET A 1 37.18 -8.50 -24.41
N PHE A 2 37.29 -8.45 -23.09
CA PHE A 2 36.16 -8.68 -22.17
C PHE A 2 35.36 -7.39 -22.03
N GLY A 3 34.16 -7.36 -22.61
CA GLY A 3 33.23 -6.25 -22.46
C GLY A 3 32.74 -6.17 -21.01
N LYS A 4 33.05 -5.05 -20.35
CA LYS A 4 32.45 -4.68 -19.07
C LYS A 4 30.97 -4.35 -19.30
N PHE A 5 30.07 -5.28 -18.98
CA PHE A 5 28.66 -4.95 -18.85
C PHE A 5 28.46 -4.18 -17.55
N THR A 6 28.41 -2.85 -17.64
CA THR A 6 27.92 -2.00 -16.56
C THR A 6 26.40 -2.21 -16.48
N VAL A 7 25.96 -3.12 -15.61
CA VAL A 7 24.54 -3.23 -15.25
C VAL A 7 24.19 -1.99 -14.44
N ALA A 8 23.57 -1.02 -15.09
CA ALA A 8 22.92 0.07 -14.39
C ALA A 8 21.68 -0.52 -13.69
N PHE A 9 21.80 -0.78 -12.38
CA PHE A 9 20.64 -1.02 -11.54
C PHE A 9 19.88 0.29 -11.43
N ILE A 10 18.96 0.53 -12.35
CA ILE A 10 17.96 1.58 -12.16
C ILE A 10 17.05 1.07 -11.05
N LEU A 11 17.24 1.60 -9.84
CA LEU A 11 16.33 1.43 -8.72
C LEU A 11 15.02 2.16 -9.09
N PHE A 12 14.17 1.50 -9.86
CA PHE A 12 12.80 1.96 -10.07
C PHE A 12 11.99 1.60 -8.83
N SER A 13 11.52 2.63 -8.15
CA SER A 13 10.59 2.48 -7.03
C SER A 13 9.25 2.02 -7.58
N ILE A 14 8.75 0.91 -7.04
CA ILE A 14 7.53 0.24 -7.49
C ILE A 14 6.33 1.14 -7.22
N ALA A 15 6.36 1.87 -6.10
CA ALA A 15 5.31 2.80 -5.70
C ALA A 15 5.01 3.84 -6.80
N GLY A 16 6.05 4.39 -7.44
CA GLY A 16 5.90 5.36 -8.52
C GLY A 16 5.17 4.78 -9.74
N SER A 17 5.55 3.58 -10.17
CA SER A 17 4.95 2.90 -11.33
C SER A 17 3.49 2.49 -11.07
N ALA A 18 3.21 1.96 -9.87
CA ALA A 18 1.88 1.48 -9.50
C ALA A 18 0.86 2.63 -9.44
N LEU A 19 1.23 3.77 -8.85
CA LEU A 19 0.38 4.95 -8.74
C LEU A 19 0.19 5.66 -10.09
N ALA A 20 1.24 5.72 -10.91
CA ALA A 20 1.18 6.35 -12.24
C ALA A 20 0.26 5.61 -13.21
N ASP A 21 0.19 4.28 -13.12
CA ASP A 21 -0.67 3.44 -13.98
C ASP A 21 -2.03 3.11 -13.33
N GLY A 22 -2.40 3.84 -12.27
CA GLY A 22 -3.73 3.72 -11.68
C GLY A 22 -4.05 2.33 -11.11
N TYR A 23 -3.04 1.56 -10.68
CA TYR A 23 -3.17 0.14 -10.32
C TYR A 23 -3.82 -0.71 -11.42
N SER A 24 -3.26 -0.67 -12.63
CA SER A 24 -3.59 -1.62 -13.72
C SER A 24 -3.32 -3.10 -13.37
N HIS A 25 -2.51 -3.34 -12.34
CA HIS A 25 -2.15 -4.65 -11.81
C HIS A 25 -2.45 -4.74 -10.31
N PRO A 26 -2.65 -5.95 -9.75
CA PRO A 26 -2.79 -6.13 -8.31
C PRO A 26 -1.58 -5.56 -7.56
N VAL A 27 -1.84 -4.77 -6.53
CA VAL A 27 -0.80 -4.19 -5.67
C VAL A 27 -1.04 -4.66 -4.25
N VAL A 28 0.03 -5.04 -3.56
CA VAL A 28 0.00 -5.34 -2.13
C VAL A 28 0.84 -4.30 -1.39
N MET A 29 0.30 -3.76 -0.30
CA MET A 29 1.09 -3.00 0.67
C MET A 29 1.11 -3.72 2.00
N THR A 30 2.31 -3.98 2.52
CA THR A 30 2.50 -4.64 3.81
C THR A 30 2.67 -3.59 4.91
N GLY A 31 2.11 -3.85 6.08
CA GLY A 31 2.23 -3.03 7.28
C GLY A 31 2.20 -3.92 8.52
N VAL A 32 2.28 -3.30 9.70
CA VAL A 32 2.21 -4.01 10.98
C VAL A 32 1.20 -3.35 11.92
N THR A 33 0.58 -4.15 12.78
CA THR A 33 -0.26 -3.66 13.88
C THR A 33 0.57 -3.29 15.10
N GLN A 34 -0.03 -2.58 16.06
CA GLN A 34 0.57 -2.32 17.37
C GLN A 34 0.85 -3.61 18.17
N MET A 35 0.19 -4.72 17.82
CA MET A 35 0.43 -6.04 18.39
C MET A 35 1.52 -6.84 17.64
N ALA A 36 2.21 -6.20 16.70
CA ALA A 36 3.21 -6.79 15.81
C ALA A 36 2.67 -7.85 14.83
N ASP A 37 1.36 -7.93 14.63
CA ASP A 37 0.76 -8.73 13.56
C ASP A 37 1.04 -8.09 12.20
N THR A 38 1.29 -8.92 11.18
CA THR A 38 1.40 -8.46 9.80
C THR A 38 0.02 -8.14 9.22
N ALA A 39 -0.05 -7.05 8.46
CA ALA A 39 -1.23 -6.63 7.73
C ALA A 39 -0.90 -6.36 6.27
N GLU A 40 -1.85 -6.62 5.38
CA GLU A 40 -1.68 -6.46 3.94
C GLU A 40 -2.89 -5.73 3.36
N LEU A 41 -2.64 -4.64 2.65
CA LEU A 41 -3.62 -3.97 1.81
C LEU A 41 -3.52 -4.54 0.41
N HIS A 42 -4.54 -5.26 -0.03
CA HIS A 42 -4.64 -5.82 -1.37
C HIS A 42 -5.50 -4.88 -2.21
N PHE A 43 -4.92 -4.27 -3.22
CA PHE A 43 -5.62 -3.38 -4.15
C PHE A 43 -6.07 -4.19 -5.36
N ASP A 44 -7.38 -4.23 -5.61
CA ASP A 44 -7.90 -4.77 -6.85
C ASP A 44 -7.57 -3.82 -8.00
N PRO A 45 -7.27 -4.34 -9.19
CA PRO A 45 -6.96 -3.50 -10.33
C PRO A 45 -8.19 -2.68 -10.78
N ALA A 46 -7.90 -1.54 -11.41
CA ALA A 46 -8.92 -0.71 -12.06
C ALA A 46 -9.81 -1.54 -13.02
N PRO A 47 -11.10 -1.18 -13.22
CA PRO A 47 -11.77 0.03 -12.74
C PRO A 47 -12.58 -0.17 -11.43
N LYS A 48 -12.31 -1.24 -10.68
CA LYS A 48 -13.11 -1.55 -9.49
C LYS A 48 -12.89 -0.54 -8.38
N ASP A 49 -11.68 -0.01 -8.28
CA ASP A 49 -11.26 0.93 -7.23
C ASP A 49 -11.56 0.39 -5.81
N THR A 50 -11.50 -0.93 -5.64
CA THR A 50 -11.74 -1.65 -4.37
C THR A 50 -10.51 -2.36 -3.89
N GLY A 51 -10.48 -2.70 -2.60
CA GLY A 51 -9.46 -3.58 -2.08
C GLY A 51 -9.88 -4.23 -0.77
N THR A 52 -8.98 -5.04 -0.25
CA THR A 52 -9.17 -5.74 1.02
C THR A 52 -7.96 -5.53 1.90
N LEU A 53 -8.18 -5.04 3.12
CA LEU A 53 -7.20 -5.12 4.18
C LEU A 53 -7.29 -6.49 4.82
N VAL A 54 -6.18 -7.19 4.89
CA VAL A 54 -6.03 -8.49 5.52
C VAL A 54 -5.12 -8.35 6.72
N ILE A 55 -5.62 -8.65 7.92
CA ILE A 55 -4.78 -8.82 9.11
C ILE A 55 -4.45 -10.31 9.18
N LEU A 56 -3.19 -10.67 9.01
CA LEU A 56 -2.77 -12.08 9.00
C LEU A 56 -2.84 -12.70 10.40
N GLY A 57 -2.62 -11.89 11.43
CA GLY A 57 -2.47 -12.35 12.82
C GLY A 57 -1.12 -13.04 13.06
N ASP A 58 -0.93 -13.53 14.28
CA ASP A 58 0.28 -14.26 14.71
C ASP A 58 0.19 -15.78 14.44
N HIS A 59 -0.80 -16.21 13.64
CA HIS A 59 -1.13 -17.61 13.33
C HIS A 59 -1.38 -18.54 14.53
N THR A 60 -1.36 -18.03 15.77
CA THR A 60 -1.44 -18.86 17.00
C THR A 60 -2.52 -18.41 17.98
N LYS A 61 -2.90 -17.13 17.99
CA LYS A 61 -3.87 -16.53 18.93
C LYS A 61 -4.83 -15.56 18.24
N THR A 62 -4.37 -14.80 17.25
CA THR A 62 -5.20 -13.85 16.51
C THR A 62 -5.65 -14.48 15.19
N PRO A 63 -6.95 -14.70 14.97
CA PRO A 63 -7.42 -15.23 13.69
C PRO A 63 -7.24 -14.19 12.59
N LYS A 64 -7.04 -14.66 11.34
CA LYS A 64 -7.02 -13.82 10.15
C LYS A 64 -8.32 -13.02 10.05
N GLN A 65 -8.21 -11.71 9.83
CA GLN A 65 -9.36 -10.81 9.61
C GLN A 65 -9.26 -10.14 8.25
N SER A 66 -10.40 -9.78 7.67
CA SER A 66 -10.43 -9.11 6.36
C SER A 66 -11.50 -8.02 6.33
N TYR A 67 -11.12 -6.84 5.84
CA TYR A 67 -11.96 -5.65 5.80
C TYR A 67 -11.95 -5.06 4.39
N PRO A 68 -13.09 -4.97 3.71
CA PRO A 68 -13.15 -4.33 2.40
C PRO A 68 -12.97 -2.83 2.52
N PHE A 69 -12.36 -2.23 1.50
CA PHE A 69 -12.29 -0.78 1.34
C PHE A 69 -12.51 -0.38 -0.12
N VAL A 70 -12.93 0.87 -0.31
CA VAL A 70 -12.88 1.55 -1.61
C VAL A 70 -11.66 2.48 -1.57
N TYR A 71 -10.91 2.56 -2.65
CA TYR A 71 -9.82 3.51 -2.77
C TYR A 71 -10.09 4.55 -3.84
N SER A 72 -9.46 5.71 -3.70
CA SER A 72 -9.43 6.72 -4.75
C SER A 72 -7.99 7.16 -4.95
N LEU A 73 -7.53 7.10 -6.19
CA LEU A 73 -6.26 7.66 -6.59
C LEU A 73 -6.43 9.14 -6.95
N PRO A 74 -5.45 10.00 -6.62
CA PRO A 74 -5.51 11.37 -7.05
C PRO A 74 -5.36 11.40 -8.57
N THR A 75 -6.09 12.30 -9.23
CA THR A 75 -5.86 12.55 -10.66
C THR A 75 -4.38 12.88 -10.85
N PRO A 76 -3.67 12.30 -11.85
CA PRO A 76 -2.27 12.58 -12.08
C PRO A 76 -2.05 14.09 -12.27
N GLN A 77 -1.64 14.79 -11.22
CA GLN A 77 -1.26 16.19 -11.28
C GLN A 77 0.23 16.23 -11.59
N ARG A 78 0.62 16.99 -12.63
CA ARG A 78 2.03 17.29 -12.92
C ARG A 78 2.59 18.22 -11.84
N GLY A 79 2.77 17.71 -10.63
CA GLY A 79 3.27 18.42 -9.47
C GLY A 79 4.28 17.58 -8.69
N THR A 80 5.02 18.23 -7.80
CA THR A 80 6.04 17.63 -6.91
C THR A 80 5.46 16.98 -5.66
N VAL A 81 4.13 16.85 -5.55
CA VAL A 81 3.45 16.32 -4.36
C VAL A 81 3.14 14.85 -4.58
N ASP A 82 3.49 14.03 -3.58
CA ASP A 82 3.30 12.58 -3.61
C ASP A 82 1.82 12.21 -3.85
N PRO A 83 1.53 11.24 -4.74
CA PRO A 83 0.16 10.82 -4.97
C PRO A 83 -0.42 10.19 -3.70
N ALA A 84 -1.40 10.86 -3.10
CA ALA A 84 -2.10 10.41 -1.91
C ALA A 84 -3.20 9.41 -2.26
N VAL A 85 -3.07 8.16 -1.82
CA VAL A 85 -4.11 7.14 -1.92
C VAL A 85 -5.06 7.28 -0.75
N ASN A 86 -6.35 7.53 -1.01
CA ASN A 86 -7.35 7.54 0.06
C ASN A 86 -8.08 6.21 0.07
N LEU A 87 -8.17 5.58 1.24
CA LEU A 87 -8.92 4.37 1.52
C LEU A 87 -10.13 4.72 2.39
N ASP A 88 -11.29 4.20 2.03
CA ASP A 88 -12.53 4.32 2.78
C ASP A 88 -13.03 2.92 3.17
N PHE A 89 -12.98 2.63 4.47
CA PHE A 89 -13.49 1.39 5.05
C PHE A 89 -14.99 1.48 5.33
N SER A 90 -15.78 1.69 4.26
CA SER A 90 -17.25 1.78 4.30
C SER A 90 -17.80 2.82 5.29
N GLY A 91 -17.21 4.01 5.31
CA GLY A 91 -17.62 5.16 6.12
C GLY A 91 -17.25 5.09 7.59
N LYS A 92 -16.61 3.99 8.05
CA LYS A 92 -16.20 3.82 9.45
C LYS A 92 -14.87 4.50 9.74
N GLN A 93 -13.92 4.36 8.82
CA GLN A 93 -12.59 4.90 8.95
C GLN A 93 -12.07 5.28 7.58
N LYS A 94 -11.34 6.39 7.51
CA LYS A 94 -10.62 6.82 6.32
C LYS A 94 -9.13 6.79 6.59
N LEU A 95 -8.37 6.42 5.57
CA LEU A 95 -6.91 6.43 5.61
C LEU A 95 -6.36 7.10 4.37
N THR A 96 -5.44 8.04 4.53
CA THR A 96 -4.65 8.56 3.41
C THR A 96 -3.26 7.98 3.52
N ILE A 97 -2.76 7.39 2.42
CA ILE A 97 -1.40 6.84 2.30
C ILE A 97 -0.63 7.67 1.29
N LEU A 98 0.55 8.14 1.69
CA LEU A 98 1.50 8.88 0.87
C LEU A 98 2.70 7.97 0.61
N CYS A 99 2.99 7.68 -0.65
CA CYS A 99 4.15 6.88 -1.02
C CYS A 99 5.25 7.77 -1.57
N ASP A 100 6.48 7.52 -1.14
CA ASP A 100 7.66 8.19 -1.70
C ASP A 100 7.88 7.68 -3.13
N PRO A 101 7.88 8.55 -4.17
CA PRO A 101 8.08 8.13 -5.56
C PRO A 101 9.47 7.54 -5.82
N ARG A 102 10.41 7.68 -4.88
CA ARG A 102 11.79 7.18 -4.94
C ARG A 102 12.07 6.03 -3.99
N SER A 103 11.07 5.52 -3.27
CA SER A 103 11.20 4.28 -2.50
C SER A 103 9.91 3.46 -2.50
N ASP A 104 9.95 2.24 -1.99
CA ASP A 104 8.74 1.44 -1.83
C ASP A 104 8.03 1.71 -0.50
N ASN A 105 8.47 2.75 0.24
CA ASN A 105 7.92 3.09 1.53
C ASN A 105 6.75 4.06 1.35
N CYS A 106 5.69 3.80 2.09
CA CYS A 106 4.55 4.68 2.20
C CYS A 106 4.25 4.96 3.67
N MET A 107 3.70 6.13 3.93
CA MET A 107 3.29 6.56 5.25
C MET A 107 1.83 6.97 5.23
N SER A 108 1.05 6.45 6.17
CA SER A 108 -0.32 6.90 6.35
C SER A 108 -0.38 8.16 7.21
N THR A 109 -1.34 9.04 6.95
CA THR A 109 -1.49 10.33 7.67
C THR A 109 -2.03 10.18 9.09
N GLY A 110 -2.43 8.98 9.47
CA GLY A 110 -2.86 8.64 10.82
C GLY A 110 -2.90 7.14 11.06
N TYR A 111 -3.24 6.77 12.29
CA TYR A 111 -3.51 5.38 12.68
C TYR A 111 -4.91 4.98 12.24
N VAL A 112 -5.05 3.75 11.75
CA VAL A 112 -6.36 3.11 11.52
C VAL A 112 -6.59 2.11 12.61
N THR A 113 -7.83 2.04 13.11
CA THR A 113 -8.27 0.96 13.97
C THR A 113 -9.42 0.22 13.29
N LEU A 114 -9.24 -1.07 13.04
CA LEU A 114 -10.28 -1.95 12.49
C LEU A 114 -10.41 -3.18 13.38
N GLY A 115 -11.64 -3.44 13.84
CA GLY A 115 -11.87 -4.41 14.90
C GLY A 115 -11.12 -4.01 16.17
N ALA A 116 -10.23 -4.88 16.65
CA ALA A 116 -9.39 -4.63 17.82
C ALA A 116 -7.94 -4.27 17.47
N ALA A 117 -7.62 -4.13 16.17
CA ALA A 117 -6.26 -3.89 15.69
C ALA A 117 -6.06 -2.44 15.28
N THR A 118 -5.00 -1.83 15.80
CA THR A 118 -4.53 -0.51 15.38
C THR A 118 -3.24 -0.67 14.56
N PHE A 119 -3.18 -0.07 13.38
CA PHE A 119 -2.05 -0.21 12.45
C PHE A 119 -1.00 0.86 12.65
N SER A 120 0.27 0.50 12.46
CA SER A 120 1.34 1.49 12.32
C SER A 120 1.11 2.38 11.11
N MET A 121 1.74 3.54 11.11
CA MET A 121 1.65 4.46 9.97
C MET A 121 2.53 4.03 8.79
N LEU A 122 3.43 3.05 8.97
CA LEU A 122 4.37 2.64 7.95
C LEU A 122 3.81 1.47 7.12
N TRP A 123 3.87 1.65 5.81
CA TRP A 123 3.45 0.69 4.81
C TRP A 123 4.56 0.52 3.78
N LYS A 124 4.66 -0.65 3.18
CA LYS A 124 5.63 -0.93 2.12
C LYS A 124 4.94 -1.58 0.94
N VAL A 125 5.12 -1.01 -0.24
CA VAL A 125 4.66 -1.59 -1.50
C VAL A 125 5.47 -2.84 -1.79
N THR A 126 4.77 -3.94 -2.09
CA THR A 126 5.36 -5.24 -2.44
C THR A 126 4.66 -5.79 -3.68
N GLN A 127 5.44 -6.24 -4.66
CA GLN A 127 4.95 -7.06 -5.76
C GLN A 127 5.08 -8.53 -5.39
N HIS A 128 4.03 -9.31 -5.69
CA HIS A 128 4.03 -10.77 -5.68
C HIS A 128 4.05 -11.30 -7.11
#